data_AF-A0A7C7LV50-F1
#
_entry.id   AF-A0A7C7LV50-F1
#
_cell.length_a   1.000
_cell.length_b   1.000
_cell.length_c   1.000
_cell.angle_alpha   90.00
_cell.angle_beta   90.00
_cell.angle_gamma   90.00
#
_symmetry.space_group_name_H-M   'P 1'
#
loop_
_entity.id
_entity.type
_entity.pdbx_description
1 polymer ?
#
loop_
_entity_poly.entity_id
_entity_poly.type
_entity_poly.pdbx_seq_one_letter_code
_entity_poly.pdbx_strand_id
1 'polypeptide(L)' 'QTKNADALAKHGAAALIAEKDLIPEKVAALIQSLLDQKNQLIEMAAASLKLGRFDATSKIVDLAMELIL' A
#
# COMPACT_ATOMS: atom_id res chain seq x y z
N GLN A 1 2.64 -1.39 -11.49
CA GLN A 1 2.03 -2.32 -10.51
C GLN A 1 3.08 -2.77 -9.48
N THR A 2 4.12 -3.52 -9.85
CA THR A 2 5.13 -4.07 -8.91
C THR A 2 5.84 -3.02 -8.04
N LYS A 3 6.27 -1.88 -8.60
CA LYS A 3 6.92 -0.82 -7.81
C LYS A 3 6.02 -0.22 -6.73
N ASN A 4 4.73 -0.04 -7.02
CA ASN A 4 3.77 0.49 -6.05
C ASN A 4 3.50 -0.54 -4.95
N ALA A 5 3.33 -1.80 -5.33
CA ALA A 5 3.10 -2.90 -4.40
C ALA A 5 4.30 -3.14 -3.48
N ASP A 6 5.53 -3.11 -4.03
CA ASP A 6 6.78 -3.19 -3.27
C ASP A 6 6.97 -1.99 -2.34
N ALA A 7 6.64 -0.77 -2.79
CA ALA A 7 6.66 0.41 -1.94
C ALA A 7 5.71 0.30 -0.74
N LEU A 8 4.48 -0.17 -0.95
CA LEU A 8 3.51 -0.43 0.12
C LEU A 8 4.02 -1.48 1.10
N ALA A 9 4.50 -2.62 0.60
CA ALA A 9 4.99 -3.72 1.43
C ALA A 9 6.22 -3.34 2.26
N LYS A 10 7.18 -2.60 1.67
CA LYS A 10 8.37 -2.10 2.38
C LYS A 10 8.05 -1.18 3.55
N HIS A 11 6.93 -0.47 3.49
CA HIS A 11 6.45 0.38 4.57
C HIS A 11 5.49 -0.34 5.52
N GLY A 12 5.31 -1.66 5.37
CA GLY A 12 4.39 -2.46 6.18
C GLY A 12 2.91 -2.20 5.89
N ALA A 13 2.58 -1.48 4.81
CA ALA A 13 1.21 -1.10 4.45
C ALA A 13 0.48 -2.15 3.59
N ALA A 14 1.17 -3.19 3.13
CA ALA A 14 0.55 -4.29 2.39
C ALA A 14 1.34 -5.59 2.56
N ALA A 15 0.66 -6.72 2.40
CA ALA A 15 1.30 -7.98 2.07
C ALA A 15 1.47 -8.09 0.55
N LEU A 16 2.60 -8.63 0.09
CA LEU A 16 2.90 -8.80 -1.32
C LEU A 16 2.98 -10.28 -1.67
N ILE A 17 2.27 -10.69 -2.72
CA ILE A 17 2.44 -11.99 -3.36
C ILE A 17 3.08 -11.79 -4.73
N ALA A 18 4.17 -12.51 -5.00
CA ALA A 18 4.79 -12.48 -6.31
C ALA A 18 3.90 -13.21 -7.32
N GLU A 19 3.88 -12.76 -8.58
CA GLU A 19 3.02 -13.34 -9.62
C GLU A 19 3.25 -14.84 -9.82
N LYS A 20 4.51 -15.28 -9.76
CA LYS A 20 4.88 -16.71 -9.81
C LYS A 20 4.29 -17.56 -8.67
N ASP A 21 3.87 -16.91 -7.59
CA ASP A 21 3.32 -17.52 -6.38
C ASP A 21 1.80 -17.30 -6.26
N LEU A 22 1.17 -16.67 -7.25
CA LEU A 22 -0.27 -16.38 -7.28
C LEU A 22 -1.09 -17.64 -7.64
N ILE A 23 -1.07 -18.60 -6.74
CA ILE A 23 -1.88 -19.83 -6.82
C ILE A 23 -2.90 -19.87 -5.67
N PRO A 24 -4.07 -20.51 -5.84
CA PRO A 24 -5.17 -20.46 -4.88
C PRO A 24 -4.77 -20.79 -3.44
N GLU A 25 -3.93 -21.81 -3.26
CA GLU A 25 -3.52 -22.32 -1.95
C GLU A 25 -2.66 -21.29 -1.20
N LYS A 26 -1.72 -20.65 -1.91
CA LYS A 26 -0.84 -19.62 -1.33
C LYS A 26 -1.60 -18.35 -1.01
N VAL A 27 -2.54 -17.95 -1.87
CA VAL A 27 -3.40 -16.79 -1.64
C VAL A 27 -4.29 -17.02 -0.41
N ALA A 28 -4.94 -18.18 -0.32
CA ALA A 28 -5.80 -18.53 0.81
C ALA A 28 -5.01 -18.55 2.13
N ALA A 29 -3.82 -19.16 2.13
CA ALA A 29 -2.94 -19.20 3.30
C ALA A 29 -2.52 -17.80 3.75
N LEU A 30 -2.16 -16.91 2.80
CA LEU A 30 -1.78 -15.54 3.11
C LEU A 30 -2.95 -14.73 3.71
N ILE A 31 -4.15 -14.88 3.15
CA ILE A 31 -5.34 -14.22 3.69
C ILE A 31 -5.62 -14.73 5.11
N GLN A 32 -5.59 -16.05 5.32
CA GLN A 32 -5.83 -16.63 6.63
C GLN A 32 -4.81 -16.15 7.67
N SER A 33 -3.52 -16.13 7.33
CA SER A 33 -2.49 -15.66 8.26
C SER A 33 -2.71 -14.20 8.68
N LEU A 34 -3.15 -13.35 7.74
CA LEU A 34 -3.46 -11.95 8.05
C LEU A 34 -4.69 -11.83 8.96
N LEU A 35 -5.74 -12.61 8.72
CA LEU A 35 -6.95 -12.63 9.56
C LEU A 35 -6.66 -13.08 11.00
N ASP A 36 -5.75 -14.03 11.16
CA ASP A 36 -5.33 -14.54 12.47
C ASP A 36 -4.44 -13.54 13.24
N GLN A 37 -3.86 -12.56 12.55
CA GLN A 37 -2.91 -11.59 13.10
C GLN A 37 -3.52 -10.18 13.18
N LYS A 38 -4.57 -10.03 14.00
CA LYS A 38 -5.30 -8.76 14.18
C LYS A 38 -4.39 -7.54 14.43
N ASN A 39 -3.35 -7.68 15.24
CA ASN A 39 -2.43 -6.56 15.52
C ASN A 39 -1.66 -6.12 14.27
N GLN A 40 -1.22 -7.06 13.43
CA GLN A 40 -0.56 -6.76 12.17
C GLN A 40 -1.50 -6.01 11.22
N LEU A 41 -2.79 -6.36 11.17
CA LEU A 41 -3.77 -5.64 10.37
C LEU A 41 -3.95 -4.18 10.84
N ILE A 42 -3.93 -3.94 12.16
CA ILE A 42 -4.01 -2.59 12.73
C ILE A 42 -2.76 -1.78 12.34
N GLU A 43 -1.57 -2.38 12.46
CA GLU A 43 -0.31 -1.74 12.07
C GLU A 43 -0.29 -1.43 10.56
N MET A 44 -0.74 -2.37 9.74
CA MET A 44 -0.83 -2.21 8.29
C MET A 44 -1.80 -1.08 7.88
N ALA A 45 -2.92 -0.94 8.58
CA ALA A 45 -3.86 0.16 8.37
C ALA A 45 -3.24 1.51 8.75
N ALA A 46 -2.55 1.59 9.89
CA ALA A 46 -1.85 2.80 10.31
C ALA A 46 -0.73 3.20 9.34
N ALA A 47 0.05 2.23 8.85
CA ALA A 47 1.08 2.44 7.85
C ALA A 47 0.50 2.93 6.52
N SER A 48 -0.62 2.34 6.07
CA SER A 48 -1.35 2.75 4.87
C SER A 48 -1.82 4.21 4.97
N LEU A 49 -2.38 4.60 6.12
CA LEU A 49 -2.82 5.96 6.36
C LEU A 49 -1.64 6.95 6.30
N LYS A 50 -0.51 6.60 6.91
CA LYS A 50 0.71 7.43 6.93
C LYS A 50 1.35 7.59 5.54
N LEU A 51 1.25 6.58 4.68
CA LEU A 51 1.72 6.62 3.30
C LEU A 51 0.87 7.53 2.39
N GLY A 52 -0.39 7.78 2.77
CA GLY A 52 -1.27 8.70 2.08
C GLY A 52 -0.69 10.12 2.04
N ARG A 53 -0.65 10.73 0.85
CA ARG A 53 -0.36 12.16 0.68
C ARG A 53 -1.66 12.92 0.52
N PHE A 54 -2.29 13.27 1.64
CA PHE A 54 -3.59 13.95 1.66
C PHE A 54 -3.58 15.34 0.99
N ASP A 55 -2.42 15.97 0.93
CA ASP A 55 -2.21 17.28 0.31
C ASP A 55 -1.77 17.20 -1.17
N ALA A 56 -1.69 16.00 -1.75
CA ALA A 56 -1.18 15.80 -3.11
C ALA A 56 -1.95 16.62 -4.14
N THR A 57 -3.29 16.63 -4.05
CA THR A 57 -4.12 17.41 -4.97
C THR A 57 -3.83 18.90 -4.90
N SER A 58 -3.74 19.47 -3.69
CA SER A 58 -3.43 20.90 -3.51
C SER A 58 -2.05 21.22 -4.10
N LYS A 59 -1.04 20.41 -3.77
CA LYS A 59 0.32 20.59 -4.28
C LYS A 59 0.42 20.53 -5.80
N ILE A 60 -0.35 19.64 -6.43
CA ILE A 60 -0.40 19.55 -7.89
C ILE A 60 -0.99 20.82 -8.49
N VAL A 61 -2.07 21.35 -7.91
CA VAL A 61 -2.68 22.61 -8.35
C VAL A 61 -1.70 23.77 -8.20
N ASP A 62 -1.04 23.89 -7.04
CA ASP A 62 -0.08 24.96 -6.77
C ASP A 62 1.06 24.94 -7.80
N LEU A 63 1.67 23.77 -8.03
CA LEU A 63 2.74 23.60 -9.02
C LEU A 63 2.28 23.89 -10.45
N ALA A 64 1.03 23.55 -10.81
CA ALA A 64 0.51 23.83 -12.14
C ALA A 64 0.31 25.34 -12.36
N MET A 65 -0.12 26.06 -11.32
CA MET A 65 -0.29 27.52 -11.38
C MET A 65 1.06 28.26 -11.49
N GLU A 66 2.11 27.76 -10.84
CA GLU A 66 3.49 28.30 -10.97
C GLU A 66 4.05 28.24 -12.40
N LEU A 67 3.52 27.38 -13.28
CA LEU A 67 4.00 27.25 -14.66
C LEU A 67 3.29 28.19 -15.64
N ILE A 68 2.21 28.83 -15.21
CA ILE A 68 1.34 29.67 -16.05
C ILE A 68 1.47 31.16 -15.68
N LEU A 69 1.91 31.46 -14.46
CA LEU A 69 2.16 32.81 -13.94
C LEU A 69 3.63 33.21 -14.12
#